data_AF-A0A7L4HEP7-F1
#
_entry.id   AF-A0A7L4HEP7-F1
#
_cell.length_a   1.000
_cell.length_b   1.000
_cell.length_c   1.000
_cell.angle_alpha   90.00
_cell.angle_beta   90.00
_cell.angle_gamma   90.00
#
_symmetry.space_group_name_H-M   'P 1'
#
loop_
_entity.id
_entity.type
_entity.pdbx_description
1 polymer ?
#
loop_
_entity_poly.entity_id
_entity_poly.type
_entity_poly.pdbx_seq_one_letter_code
_entity_poly.pdbx_strand_id
1 'polypeptide(L)' 'MSATFIGNSTAIQELFKRISEQFTAMFRRKAFLHWYTGEGMDEMEFTEAESNMNDLVSEYQQYQDATVDDEGEYDE' A
#
# COMPACT_ATOMS: atom_id res chain seq x y z
N MET A 1 25.43 -21.05 -14.31
CA MET A 1 25.47 -20.23 -13.09
C MET A 1 24.11 -19.59 -12.91
N SER A 2 23.52 -19.69 -11.73
CA SER A 2 22.29 -18.99 -11.36
C SER A 2 22.62 -17.96 -10.27
N ALA A 3 21.91 -16.85 -10.25
CA ALA A 3 21.99 -15.83 -9.21
C ALA A 3 20.58 -15.45 -8.77
N THR A 4 20.44 -15.05 -7.52
CA THR A 4 19.18 -14.55 -6.93
C THR A 4 19.42 -13.13 -6.42
N PHE A 5 18.56 -12.20 -6.81
CA PHE A 5 18.60 -10.81 -6.35
C PHE A 5 17.50 -10.56 -5.33
N ILE A 6 17.85 -9.86 -4.25
CA ILE A 6 16.90 -9.37 -3.24
C ILE A 6 17.12 -7.87 -3.18
N GLY A 7 16.14 -7.11 -3.66
CA GLY A 7 16.17 -5.66 -3.67
C GLY A 7 15.10 -5.08 -2.77
N ASN A 8 15.49 -4.14 -1.91
CA ASN A 8 14.56 -3.27 -1.21
C ASN A 8 14.54 -1.92 -1.96
N SER A 9 13.50 -1.68 -2.76
CA SER A 9 13.38 -0.50 -3.62
C SER A 9 11.99 0.11 -3.46
N THR A 10 11.92 1.44 -3.39
CA THR A 10 10.68 2.21 -3.32
C THR A 10 9.75 1.97 -4.52
N ALA A 11 10.28 1.48 -5.65
CA ALA A 11 9.50 1.11 -6.84
C ALA A 11 8.42 0.03 -6.57
N ILE A 12 8.53 -0.72 -5.47
CA ILE A 12 7.48 -1.67 -5.06
C ILE A 12 6.12 -0.98 -4.84
N GLN A 13 6.11 0.32 -4.55
CA GLN A 13 4.88 1.11 -4.41
C GLN A 13 3.95 1.02 -5.63
N GLU A 14 4.48 0.84 -6.84
CA GLU A 14 3.68 0.72 -8.06
C GLU A 14 2.82 -0.55 -8.06
N LEU A 15 3.33 -1.64 -7.48
CA LEU A 15 2.59 -2.88 -7.31
C LEU A 15 1.42 -2.68 -6.34
N PHE A 16 1.65 -1.97 -5.24
CA PHE A 16 0.61 -1.64 -4.26
C PHE A 16 -0.44 -0.68 -4.84
N LYS A 17 -0.05 0.35 -5.60
CA LYS A 17 -0.96 1.24 -6.32
C LYS A 17 -1.90 0.45 -7.24
N ARG A 18 -1.35 -0.49 -8.03
CA ARG A 18 -2.15 -1.33 -8.94
C ARG A 18 -3.17 -2.21 -8.19
N ILE A 19 -2.79 -2.79 -7.05
CA ILE A 19 -3.71 -3.58 -6.23
C ILE A 19 -4.80 -2.68 -5.64
N SER A 20 -4.42 -1.51 -5.11
CA SER A 20 -5.35 -0.53 -4.55
C SER A 20 -6.39 -0.09 -5.59
N GLU A 21 -5.98 0.25 -6.81
CA GLU A 21 -6.91 0.63 -7.89
C GLU A 21 -7.95 -0.46 -8.22
N GLN A 22 -7.51 -1.72 -8.29
CA GLN A 22 -8.40 -2.86 -8.54
C GLN A 22 -9.36 -3.08 -7.36
N PHE A 23 -8.84 -2.99 -6.14
CA PHE A 23 -9.63 -3.08 -4.92
C PHE A 23 -10.70 -1.98 -4.88
N THR A 24 -10.32 -0.71 -5.03
CA THR A 24 -11.22 0.44 -5.02
C THR A 24 -12.32 0.29 -6.08
N ALA A 25 -11.98 -0.18 -7.28
CA ALA A 25 -12.96 -0.40 -8.36
C ALA A 25 -14.04 -1.44 -7.99
N MET A 26 -13.64 -2.50 -7.28
CA MET A 26 -14.54 -3.55 -6.80
C MET A 26 -15.35 -3.11 -5.57
N PHE A 27 -14.67 -2.48 -4.60
CA PHE A 27 -15.26 -2.03 -3.34
C PHE A 27 -16.31 -0.95 -3.56
N ARG A 28 -16.07 0.02 -4.45
CA ARG A 28 -17.07 1.04 -4.85
C ARG A 28 -18.35 0.45 -5.42
N ARG A 29 -18.29 -0.75 -6.00
CA ARG A 29 -19.46 -1.46 -6.55
C ARG A 29 -20.06 -2.45 -5.55
N LYS A 30 -19.50 -2.54 -4.34
CA LYS A 30 -19.80 -3.56 -3.32
C LYS A 30 -19.77 -4.98 -3.90
N ALA A 31 -18.89 -5.21 -4.87
CA ALA A 31 -18.80 -6.50 -5.56
C ALA A 31 -18.20 -7.55 -4.61
N PHE A 32 -18.89 -8.69 -4.47
CA PHE A 32 -18.49 -9.82 -3.61
C PHE A 32 -18.38 -9.54 -2.10
N LEU A 33 -18.69 -8.32 -1.65
CA LEU A 33 -18.56 -7.91 -0.24
C LEU A 33 -19.36 -8.80 0.73
N HIS A 34 -20.53 -9.27 0.32
CA HIS A 34 -21.40 -10.12 1.14
C HIS A 34 -20.77 -11.44 1.60
N TRP A 35 -19.73 -11.94 0.92
CA TRP A 35 -19.03 -13.16 1.33
C TRP A 35 -18.19 -12.93 2.57
N TYR A 36 -17.73 -11.70 2.78
CA TYR A 36 -16.91 -11.31 3.91
C TYR A 36 -17.78 -10.85 5.07
N THR A 37 -18.75 -9.97 4.80
CA THR A 37 -19.68 -9.50 5.83
C THR A 37 -20.59 -10.60 6.36
N GLY A 38 -20.89 -11.62 5.54
CA GLY A 38 -21.65 -12.81 5.96
C GLY A 38 -20.91 -13.68 6.98
N GLU A 39 -19.58 -13.63 7.00
CA GLU A 39 -18.73 -14.33 7.97
C GLU A 39 -18.42 -13.47 9.22
N GLY A 40 -19.02 -12.28 9.32
CA GLY A 40 -18.91 -11.39 10.49
C GLY A 40 -17.91 -10.25 10.38
N MET A 41 -17.31 -10.04 9.21
CA MET A 41 -16.42 -8.90 8.95
C MET A 41 -17.20 -7.58 8.83
N ASP A 42 -16.70 -6.49 9.39
CA ASP A 42 -17.30 -5.15 9.21
C ASP A 42 -16.87 -4.54 7.86
N GLU A 43 -17.79 -3.86 7.17
CA GLU A 43 -17.47 -3.10 5.95
C GLU A 43 -16.44 -1.98 6.24
N MET A 44 -16.40 -1.45 7.46
CA MET A 44 -15.39 -0.46 7.87
C MET A 44 -13.96 -1.02 7.81
N GLU A 45 -13.75 -2.31 8.07
CA GLU A 45 -12.41 -2.92 8.00
C GLU A 45 -11.82 -2.88 6.59
N PHE A 46 -12.66 -2.92 5.54
CA PHE A 46 -12.22 -2.72 4.16
C PHE A 46 -11.73 -1.29 3.90
N THR A 47 -12.37 -0.31 4.53
CA THR A 47 -12.01 1.11 4.40
C THR A 47 -10.71 1.40 5.15
N GLU A 48 -10.53 0.79 6.33
CA GLU A 48 -9.28 0.86 7.09
C GLU A 48 -8.12 0.24 6.32
N ALA A 49 -8.32 -0.94 5.73
CA ALA A 49 -7.32 -1.60 4.89
C ALA A 49 -6.95 -0.76 3.65
N GLU A 50 -7.93 -0.14 2.97
CA GLU A 50 -7.68 0.78 1.86
C GLU A 50 -6.84 1.98 2.30
N SER A 51 -7.16 2.57 3.47
CA SER A 51 -6.38 3.68 4.05
C SER A 51 -4.94 3.25 4.31
N ASN A 52 -4.72 2.13 5.00
CA ASN A 52 -3.37 1.67 5.33
C ASN A 52 -2.54 1.37 4.07
N MET A 53 -3.16 0.85 3.02
CA MET A 53 -2.48 0.65 1.74
C MET A 53 -2.05 1.98 1.10
N ASN A 54 -2.88 3.02 1.18
CA ASN A 54 -2.55 4.35 0.67
C ASN A 54 -1.47 5.04 1.52
N ASP A 55 -1.48 4.84 2.84
CA ASP A 55 -0.46 5.34 3.76
C ASP A 55 0.90 4.71 3.41
N LEU A 56 0.97 3.39 3.25
CA LEU A 56 2.19 2.69 2.84
C LEU A 56 2.76 3.20 1.50
N VAL A 57 1.88 3.42 0.52
CA VAL A 57 2.28 4.01 -0.77
C VAL A 57 2.85 5.41 -0.59
N SER A 58 2.25 6.21 0.29
CA SER A 58 2.70 7.57 0.58
C SER A 58 4.06 7.59 1.27
N GLU A 59 4.31 6.68 2.20
CA GLU A 59 5.62 6.51 2.85
C GLU A 59 6.71 6.18 1.82
N TYR A 60 6.46 5.25 0.89
CA TYR A 60 7.41 4.96 -0.18
C TYR A 60 7.69 6.16 -1.09
N GLN A 61 6.66 6.96 -1.38
CA GLN A 61 6.81 8.18 -2.18
C GLN A 61 7.67 9.20 -1.44
N GLN A 62 7.46 9.37 -0.13
CA GLN A 62 8.26 10.26 0.72
C GLN A 62 9.75 9.90 0.67
N TYR A 63 10.11 8.63 0.86
CA TYR A 63 11.51 8.19 0.79
C TYR A 63 12.11 8.26 -0.63
N GLN A 64 11.27 8.13 -1.67
CA GLN A 64 11.73 8.25 -3.05
C GLN A 64 12.09 9.70 -3.41
N ASP A 65 11.33 10.66 -2.87
CA ASP A 65 11.52 12.08 -3.14
C ASP A 65 12.50 12.75 -2.16
N ALA A 66 12.84 12.08 -1.06
CA ALA A 66 13.83 12.53 -0.10
C ALA A 66 15.18 12.79 -0.78
N THR A 67 15.77 13.95 -0.51
CA THR A 67 17.11 14.33 -0.99
C THR A 67 18.10 14.35 0.18
N VAL A 68 19.39 14.17 -0.12
CA VAL A 68 20.47 13.99 0.88
C VAL A 68 20.60 15.15 1.87
N ASP A 69 20.07 16.35 1.58
CA ASP A 69 20.09 17.50 2.51
C ASP A 69 19.08 17.39 3.67
N ASP A 70 18.10 16.48 3.62
CA ASP A 70 17.12 16.26 4.70
C ASP A 70 17.58 15.21 5.75
N GLU A 71 18.75 14.58 5.57
CA GLU A 71 19.30 13.57 6.50
C GLU A 71 20.03 14.18 7.71
N GLY A 72 20.15 15.51 7.78
CA GLY A 72 20.89 16.23 8.83
C GLY A 72 20.16 16.48 10.16
N GLU A 73 18.88 16.12 10.29
CA GLU A 73 18.04 16.40 11.48
C GLU A 73 17.55 15.14 12.23
N TYR A 74 18.12 13.97 11.98
CA TYR A 74 17.71 12.70 12.63
C TYR A 74 18.78 12.08 13.56
N ASP A 75 19.73 12.87 14.04
CA ASP A 75 20.64 12.51 15.15
C ASP A 75 20.47 13.51 16.32
N GLU A 76 19.29 13.50 16.98
CA GLU A 76 19.15 13.83 18.41
C GLU A 76 17.92 13.16 19.06
#